data_AF-A0A2G6G509-F1
#
_entry.id   AF-A0A2G6G509-F1
#
_cell.length_a   1.000
_cell.length_b   1.000
_cell.length_c   1.000
_cell.angle_alpha   90.00
_cell.angle_beta   90.00
_cell.angle_gamma   90.00
#
_symmetry.space_group_name_H-M   'P 1'
#
loop_
_entity.id
_entity.type
_entity.pdbx_description
1 polymer ?
#
loop_
_entity_poly.entity_id
_entity_poly.type
_entity_poly.pdbx_seq_one_letter_code
_entity_poly.pdbx_strand_id
1 'polypeptide(L)' 'MADPSSKVEGSTNGAFYVDTECIDCDLCRQTAPDNFDRNE' A
#
# COMPACT_ATOMS: atom_id res chain seq x y z
N MET A 1 -3.19 6.54 -9.59
CA MET A 1 -1.83 5.95 -9.71
C MET A 1 -1.09 6.37 -8.46
N ALA A 2 -0.26 5.50 -7.88
CA ALA A 2 0.29 5.79 -6.57
C ALA A 2 1.27 7.00 -6.60
N ASP A 3 1.10 7.95 -5.68
CA ASP A 3 2.02 9.08 -5.53
C ASP A 3 3.05 8.81 -4.40
N PRO A 4 4.37 8.77 -4.71
CA PRO A 4 5.40 8.49 -3.71
C PRO A 4 5.53 9.56 -2.63
N SER A 5 5.05 10.79 -2.88
CA SER A 5 4.98 11.86 -1.90
C SER A 5 3.80 11.73 -0.95
N SER A 6 2.77 10.95 -1.31
CA SER A 6 1.54 10.76 -0.52
C SER A 6 1.48 9.40 0.18
N LYS A 7 2.64 8.81 0.47
CA LYS A 7 2.78 7.52 1.14
C LYS A 7 2.19 7.56 2.56
N VAL A 8 1.42 6.53 2.92
CA VAL A 8 0.86 6.37 4.28
C VAL A 8 1.98 6.23 5.30
N GLU A 9 1.89 7.01 6.39
CA GLU A 9 2.74 6.92 7.58
C GLU A 9 2.53 5.55 8.26
N GLY A 10 3.30 4.55 7.83
CA GLY A 10 3.16 3.15 8.26
C GLY A 10 3.69 2.18 7.22
N SER A 11 3.77 2.58 5.96
CA SER A 11 4.43 1.78 4.93
C SER A 11 5.94 1.74 5.17
N THR A 12 6.50 0.52 5.25
CA THR A 12 7.94 0.26 5.43
C THR A 12 8.79 0.88 4.31
N ASN A 13 10.05 1.20 4.61
CA ASN A 13 11.01 1.65 3.60
C ASN A 13 11.27 0.53 2.57
N GLY A 14 11.01 0.82 1.29
CA GLY A 14 11.12 -0.16 0.21
C GLY A 14 10.52 0.37 -1.09
N ALA A 15 10.52 -0.49 -2.11
CA ALA A 15 9.95 -0.19 -3.43
C ALA A 15 8.41 -0.19 -3.42
N PHE A 16 7.79 -0.88 -2.46
CA PHE A 16 6.35 -0.98 -2.30
C PHE A 16 5.85 -0.04 -1.21
N TYR A 17 4.73 0.62 -1.49
CA TYR A 17 4.06 1.50 -0.55
C TYR A 17 2.58 1.61 -0.92
N VAL A 18 1.78 2.04 0.05
CA VAL A 18 0.39 2.45 -0.14
C VAL A 18 0.33 3.95 0.06
N ASP A 19 -0.39 4.66 -0.81
CA ASP A 19 -0.63 6.09 -0.67
C ASP A 19 -1.98 6.36 0.01
N THR A 20 -2.22 7.63 0.35
CA THR A 20 -3.46 8.08 1.02
C THR A 20 -4.70 8.03 0.12
N GLU A 21 -4.53 7.85 -1.20
CA GLU A 21 -5.64 7.71 -2.16
C GLU A 21 -6.10 6.26 -2.34
N CYS A 22 -5.54 5.32 -1.58
CA CYS A 22 -5.95 3.91 -1.61
C CYS A 22 -7.43 3.74 -1.22
N ILE A 23 -8.19 3.07 -2.08
CA ILE A 23 -9.63 2.82 -1.91
C ILE A 23 -9.96 1.44 -1.34
N ASP A 24 -8.96 0.70 -0.86
CA ASP A 24 -9.10 -0.64 -0.28
C ASP A 24 -9.81 -1.66 -1.20
N CYS A 25 -9.53 -1.62 -2.51
CA CYS A 25 -10.14 -2.52 -3.51
C CYS A 25 -9.63 -3.98 -3.49
N ASP A 26 -8.83 -4.35 -2.49
CA ASP A 26 -8.22 -5.68 -2.29
C ASP A 26 -7.22 -6.19 -3.34
N LEU A 27 -7.10 -5.56 -4.51
CA LEU A 27 -6.29 -6.10 -5.61
C LEU A 27 -4.82 -6.30 -5.23
N CYS A 28 -4.22 -5.35 -4.50
CA CYS A 28 -2.81 -5.43 -4.07
C CYS A 28 -2.57 -6.60 -3.10
N ARG A 29 -3.51 -6.86 -2.18
CA ARG A 29 -3.43 -7.97 -1.22
C ARG A 29 -3.59 -9.33 -1.90
N GLN A 30 -4.45 -9.42 -2.91
CA GLN A 30 -4.64 -10.68 -3.65
C GLN A 30 -3.46 -11.00 -4.57
N THR A 31 -2.88 -9.99 -5.20
CA THR A 31 -1.79 -10.16 -6.16
C THR A 31 -0.43 -10.30 -5.48
N ALA A 32 -0.23 -9.66 -4.33
CA ALA A 32 1.02 -9.67 -3.58
C ALA A 32 0.77 -9.73 -2.06
N PRO A 33 0.21 -10.85 -1.55
CA PRO A 33 -0.11 -11.02 -0.13
C PRO A 33 1.12 -10.94 0.79
N ASP A 34 2.30 -11.30 0.29
CA ASP A 34 3.55 -11.21 1.07
C ASP A 34 4.06 -9.76 1.26
N ASN A 35 3.51 -8.78 0.52
CA ASN A 35 3.98 -7.39 0.54
C ASN A 35 2.92 -6.40 1.04
N PHE A 36 1.64 -6.74 0.95
CA PHE A 36 0.53 -5.89 1.35
C PHE A 36 -0.36 -6.61 2.34
N ASP A 37 -0.48 -6.02 3.53
CA ASP A 37 -1.40 -6.46 4.58
C ASP A 37 -2.37 -5.32 4.95
N ARG A 38 -3.41 -5.63 5.72
CA ARG A 38 -4.37 -4.63 6.19
C ARG A 38 -3.84 -4.05 7.50
N ASN A 39 -3.80 -2.72 7.60
CA ASN A 39 -3.51 -2.08 8.89
C ASN A 39 -4.65 -2.42 9.86
N GLU A 40 -4.30 -3.04 10.99
CA GLU A 40 -5.17 -3.29 12.15
C GLU A 40 -5.18 -2.10 13.12
#